data_AF-A0A2H1WEJ9-F1
#
_entry.id   AF-A0A2H1WEJ9-F1
#
_cell.length_a   1.000
_cell.length_b   1.000
_cell.length_c   1.000
_cell.angle_alpha   90.00
_cell.angle_beta   90.00
_cell.angle_gamma   90.00
#
_symmetry.space_group_name_H-M   'P 1'
#
loop_
_entity.id
_entity.type
_entity.pdbx_description
1 polymer ?
#
loop_
_entity_poly.entity_id
_entity_poly.type
_entity_poly.pdbx_seq_one_letter_code
_entity_poly.pdbx_strand_id
1 'polypeptide(L)'
;NCWPSEGAGGGCDVNIEYELEHDHLTLSDVNIHIPLPYFNLDCTVGAVAGQLAAAQRVAGSIPRSNSLCDPQIVVSGLGVILRDTTEKFSKNRKRPVILCPTRESTRDPFSGNTSVIVHQWEGSYAQKGRTLTWSIPIINKQQKSGSLEFTVTPAIPNDFFPLTVTWTSDTSLALLKATKVTFAEDSTPVDYSQEISFHPDKYEIV
;
A
#
# COMPACT_ATOMS: atom_id res chain seq x y z
N ASN A 1 9.68 -2.79 0.63
CA ASN A 1 10.24 -2.60 1.98
C ASN A 1 9.68 -1.34 2.61
N CYS A 2 9.61 -1.26 3.94
CA CYS A 2 9.19 -0.08 4.70
C CYS A 2 10.10 0.06 5.92
N TRP A 3 10.71 1.22 6.10
CA TRP A 3 11.65 1.51 7.18
C TRP A 3 11.33 2.85 7.84
N PRO A 4 10.45 2.86 8.85
CA PRO A 4 10.28 4.00 9.73
C PRO A 4 11.44 4.10 10.74
N SER A 5 11.91 5.33 10.95
CA SER A 5 13.03 5.67 11.84
C SER A 5 12.71 6.88 12.70
N GLU A 6 13.19 6.92 13.95
CA GLU A 6 12.92 8.04 14.87
C GLU A 6 13.57 9.33 14.36
N GLY A 7 12.75 10.33 14.07
CA GLY A 7 13.16 11.64 13.56
C GLY A 7 13.28 12.70 14.66
N ALA A 8 13.65 13.92 14.27
CA ALA A 8 13.74 15.03 15.21
C ALA A 8 12.36 15.41 15.80
N GLY A 9 12.36 15.86 17.06
CA GLY A 9 11.16 16.42 17.70
C GLY A 9 10.03 15.42 17.98
N GLY A 10 10.31 14.12 18.02
CA GLY A 10 9.28 13.08 18.21
C GLY A 10 8.47 12.79 16.96
N GLY A 11 8.99 13.13 15.78
CA GLY A 11 8.50 12.63 14.51
C GLY A 11 9.12 11.30 14.12
N CYS A 12 8.67 10.76 13.00
CA CYS A 12 9.23 9.58 12.36
C CYS A 12 9.50 9.88 10.87
N ASP A 13 10.72 9.60 10.44
CA ASP A 13 11.15 9.65 9.05
C ASP A 13 10.98 8.26 8.44
N VAL A 14 10.22 8.14 7.37
CA VAL A 14 9.77 6.87 6.79
C VAL A 14 10.21 6.78 5.34
N ASN A 15 10.99 5.73 5.02
CA ASN A 15 11.32 5.36 3.65
C ASN A 15 10.57 4.08 3.25
N ILE A 16 9.95 4.08 2.08
CA ILE A 16 9.25 2.95 1.48
C ILE A 16 9.77 2.75 0.06
N GLU A 17 10.03 1.51 -0.31
CA GLU A 17 10.42 1.14 -1.67
C GLU A 17 9.71 -0.13 -2.14
N TYR A 18 9.65 -0.32 -3.46
CA TYR A 18 9.26 -1.58 -4.08
C TYR A 18 10.31 -2.00 -5.12
N GLU A 19 10.37 -3.30 -5.37
CA GLU A 19 10.99 -3.88 -6.57
C GLU A 19 10.10 -5.02 -7.10
N LEU A 20 9.92 -5.09 -8.42
CA LEU A 20 9.21 -6.16 -9.10
C LEU A 20 10.18 -7.35 -9.32
N GLU A 21 9.95 -8.44 -8.59
CA GLU A 21 10.77 -9.66 -8.68
C GLU A 21 10.52 -10.48 -9.96
N HIS A 22 9.37 -10.28 -10.62
CA HIS A 22 8.93 -11.07 -11.76
C HIS A 22 8.80 -10.22 -13.02
N ASP A 23 9.90 -10.11 -13.76
CA ASP A 23 10.06 -9.37 -15.04
C ASP A 23 8.97 -9.64 -16.12
N HIS A 24 8.21 -10.73 -16.01
CA HIS A 24 7.14 -11.04 -16.95
C HIS A 24 5.80 -10.40 -16.57
N LEU A 25 5.62 -10.00 -15.31
CA LEU A 25 4.42 -9.33 -14.84
C LEU A 25 4.39 -7.86 -15.27
N THR A 26 3.18 -7.35 -15.40
CA THR A 26 2.89 -5.92 -15.49
C THR A 26 1.74 -5.64 -14.54
N LEU A 27 2.00 -4.88 -13.48
CA LEU A 27 1.02 -4.51 -12.47
C LEU A 27 0.46 -3.13 -12.84
N SER A 28 -0.86 -2.99 -12.82
CA SER A 28 -1.60 -1.78 -13.14
C SER A 28 -2.35 -1.26 -11.91
N ASP A 29 -2.53 0.06 -11.84
CA ASP A 29 -3.26 0.75 -10.76
C ASP A 29 -2.78 0.35 -9.36
N VAL A 30 -1.45 0.32 -9.18
CA VAL A 30 -0.82 -0.11 -7.93
C VAL A 30 -1.00 0.98 -6.87
N ASN A 31 -1.69 0.65 -5.78
CA ASN A 31 -1.89 1.54 -4.64
C ASN A 31 -1.33 0.89 -3.38
N ILE A 32 -0.39 1.58 -2.73
CA ILE A 32 0.15 1.25 -1.42
C ILE A 32 -0.54 2.17 -0.42
N HIS A 33 -1.29 1.60 0.53
CA HIS A 33 -1.99 2.31 1.58
C HIS A 33 -1.19 2.22 2.87
N ILE A 34 -0.76 3.38 3.37
CA ILE A 34 0.03 3.53 4.60
C ILE A 34 -0.90 4.13 5.68
N PRO A 35 -1.17 3.40 6.78
CA PRO A 35 -1.77 3.97 7.97
C PRO A 35 -0.99 5.18 8.50
N LEU A 36 -1.71 6.16 9.04
CA LEU A 36 -1.13 7.30 9.74
C LEU A 36 -1.60 7.32 11.20
N PRO A 37 -0.75 7.83 12.12
CA PRO A 37 -1.13 8.01 13.51
C PRO A 37 -2.35 8.90 13.69
N TYR A 38 -2.95 8.83 14.87
CA TYR A 38 -4.09 9.66 15.26
C TYR A 38 -3.67 10.67 16.33
N PHE A 39 -3.88 11.95 16.07
CA PHE A 39 -3.67 13.02 17.05
C PHE A 39 -5.00 13.62 17.48
N ASN A 40 -5.45 13.22 18.67
CA ASN A 40 -6.45 13.98 19.41
C ASN A 40 -5.80 15.27 19.94
N LEU A 41 -6.32 16.41 19.50
CA LEU A 41 -5.90 17.74 19.95
C LEU A 41 -6.56 18.16 21.28
N ASP A 42 -7.01 17.18 22.08
CA ASP A 42 -7.69 17.38 23.38
C ASP A 42 -6.70 17.69 24.52
N CYS A 43 -5.80 18.64 24.29
CA CYS A 43 -4.84 19.14 25.28
C CYS A 43 -5.54 19.98 26.37
N THR A 44 -6.24 19.31 27.29
CA THR A 44 -6.87 19.95 28.45
C THR A 44 -5.83 20.15 29.56
N VAL A 45 -5.24 21.35 29.60
CA VAL A 45 -4.62 22.05 30.76
C VAL A 45 -3.81 21.20 31.76
N GLY A 46 -2.48 21.34 31.81
CA GLY A 46 -1.72 20.75 32.92
C GLY A 46 -0.19 20.81 32.96
N ALA A 47 0.46 21.96 32.77
CA ALA A 47 1.88 22.11 33.11
C ALA A 47 2.29 23.57 33.43
N VAL A 48 1.89 24.08 34.61
CA VAL A 48 2.47 25.31 35.19
C VAL A 48 2.97 25.03 36.60
N ALA A 49 4.21 24.55 36.68
CA ALA A 49 5.04 24.48 37.89
C ALA A 49 6.52 24.42 37.41
N GLY A 50 7.51 25.03 38.06
CA GLY A 50 7.48 25.66 39.37
C GLY A 50 8.72 25.30 40.18
N GLN A 51 9.89 25.83 39.77
CA GLN A 51 11.17 25.87 40.52
C GLN A 51 11.90 24.58 40.97
N LEU A 52 13.21 24.81 41.18
CA LEU A 52 14.30 23.97 41.71
C LEU A 52 13.93 22.84 42.70
N ALA A 53 14.65 21.71 42.61
CA ALA A 53 15.64 21.28 43.61
C ALA A 53 16.48 20.07 43.11
N ALA A 54 17.49 19.64 43.89
CA ALA A 54 18.59 18.78 43.45
C ALA A 54 18.58 17.33 44.00
N ALA A 55 19.64 16.58 43.63
CA ALA A 55 20.27 15.44 44.33
C ALA A 55 19.84 13.98 44.02
N GLN A 56 20.57 13.37 43.07
CA GLN A 56 21.33 12.11 43.17
C GLN A 56 20.94 11.02 44.21
N ARG A 57 20.76 9.77 43.72
CA ARG A 57 21.36 8.52 44.28
C ARG A 57 21.28 7.33 43.31
N VAL A 58 21.92 6.21 43.66
CA VAL A 58 22.51 5.17 42.77
C VAL A 58 21.94 3.75 43.01
N ALA A 59 22.13 2.84 42.01
CA ALA A 59 21.85 1.38 41.95
C ALA A 59 20.37 1.00 41.70
N GLY A 60 19.99 -0.01 40.88
CA GLY A 60 20.65 -0.99 40.00
C GLY A 60 19.55 -1.80 39.22
N SER A 61 19.76 -2.84 38.39
CA SER A 61 20.93 -3.61 37.91
C SER A 61 20.57 -4.43 36.62
N ILE A 62 21.55 -5.05 35.96
CA ILE A 62 21.46 -5.95 34.77
C ILE A 62 21.30 -7.43 35.29
N PRO A 63 20.64 -8.46 34.66
CA PRO A 63 20.84 -8.87 33.25
C PRO A 63 19.75 -9.72 32.49
N ARG A 64 20.13 -10.16 31.27
CA ARG A 64 19.56 -11.22 30.37
C ARG A 64 18.35 -10.84 29.48
N SER A 65 18.15 -11.42 28.29
CA SER A 65 19.04 -12.14 27.34
C SER A 65 18.28 -12.45 26.03
N ASN A 66 19.00 -12.58 24.90
CA ASN A 66 18.68 -13.37 23.69
C ASN A 66 17.22 -13.53 23.21
N SER A 67 16.94 -13.16 21.96
CA SER A 67 16.75 -14.13 20.87
C SER A 67 16.54 -13.43 19.52
N LEU A 68 17.00 -14.05 18.44
CA LEU A 68 16.52 -13.72 17.09
C LEU A 68 15.02 -14.06 16.98
N CYS A 69 14.27 -13.22 16.27
CA CYS A 69 12.99 -13.57 15.65
C CYS A 69 12.98 -12.99 14.23
N ASP A 70 13.17 -13.88 13.27
CA ASP A 70 13.08 -13.63 11.82
C ASP A 70 11.59 -13.54 11.44
N PRO A 71 11.10 -12.46 10.79
CA PRO A 71 9.69 -12.37 10.42
C PRO A 71 9.39 -13.30 9.24
N GLN A 72 8.86 -14.49 9.54
CA GLN A 72 8.38 -15.42 8.53
C GLN A 72 7.23 -14.80 7.72
N ILE A 73 7.42 -14.74 6.40
CA ILE A 73 6.39 -14.29 5.45
C ILE A 73 5.23 -15.30 5.46
N VAL A 74 4.05 -14.86 5.91
CA VAL A 74 2.81 -15.67 5.86
C VAL A 74 1.94 -15.18 4.69
N VAL A 75 2.17 -15.73 3.49
CA VAL A 75 1.32 -15.47 2.32
C VAL A 75 -0.01 -16.22 2.50
N SER A 76 -1.11 -15.47 2.61
CA SER A 76 -2.47 -16.03 2.70
C SER A 76 -3.29 -15.70 1.46
N GLY A 77 -3.63 -16.71 0.66
CA GLY A 77 -4.64 -16.61 -0.41
C GLY A 77 -4.16 -15.92 -1.70
N LEU A 78 -3.74 -16.73 -2.68
CA LEU A 78 -3.53 -16.27 -4.05
C LEU A 78 -4.75 -16.61 -4.91
N GLY A 79 -5.69 -15.67 -5.05
CA GLY A 79 -6.85 -15.80 -5.92
C GLY A 79 -6.48 -15.73 -7.40
N VAL A 80 -6.50 -16.86 -8.11
CA VAL A 80 -6.39 -16.89 -9.58
C VAL A 80 -7.76 -17.19 -10.17
N ILE A 81 -8.39 -16.19 -10.79
CA ILE A 81 -9.68 -16.36 -11.48
C ILE A 81 -9.43 -16.47 -12.98
N LEU A 82 -9.38 -17.70 -13.49
CA LEU A 82 -9.49 -17.98 -14.92
C LEU A 82 -10.97 -18.01 -15.31
N ARG A 83 -11.39 -17.14 -16.24
CA ARG A 83 -12.75 -17.13 -16.80
C ARG A 83 -12.72 -17.54 -18.27
N ASP A 84 -12.86 -18.85 -18.50
CA ASP A 84 -13.11 -19.36 -19.85
C ASP A 84 -14.58 -19.08 -20.22
N THR A 85 -14.78 -18.20 -21.22
CA THR A 85 -16.12 -17.81 -21.68
C THR A 85 -16.26 -18.06 -23.17
N THR A 86 -17.17 -18.95 -23.56
CA THR A 86 -17.58 -19.13 -24.96
C THR A 86 -18.92 -18.44 -25.20
N GLU A 87 -18.95 -17.30 -25.90
CA GLU A 87 -19.91 -17.01 -26.99
C GLU A 87 -19.78 -15.61 -27.64
N LYS A 88 -19.75 -15.64 -28.99
CA LYS A 88 -20.36 -14.72 -30.00
C LYS A 88 -20.33 -13.18 -29.83
N PHE A 89 -19.70 -12.55 -30.83
CA PHE A 89 -19.68 -11.10 -31.12
C PHE A 89 -21.08 -10.47 -31.35
N SER A 90 -21.30 -9.25 -30.83
CA SER A 90 -22.31 -8.31 -31.34
C SER A 90 -21.86 -6.84 -31.14
N LYS A 91 -22.36 -5.90 -31.97
CA LYS A 91 -21.80 -4.54 -32.13
C LYS A 91 -22.61 -3.43 -31.42
N ASN A 92 -21.88 -2.40 -30.99
CA ASN A 92 -22.27 -0.97 -30.86
C ASN A 92 -23.38 -0.57 -29.84
N ARG A 93 -23.04 0.34 -28.90
CA ARG A 93 -23.43 1.77 -28.96
C ARG A 93 -22.74 2.67 -27.91
N LYS A 94 -22.86 3.97 -28.14
CA LYS A 94 -22.13 5.14 -27.63
C LYS A 94 -22.08 5.37 -26.10
N ARG A 95 -21.06 6.16 -25.71
CA ARG A 95 -20.73 6.73 -24.38
C ARG A 95 -21.85 7.59 -23.75
N PRO A 96 -21.68 7.95 -22.46
CA PRO A 96 -21.69 9.36 -22.06
C PRO A 96 -20.34 9.83 -21.50
N VAL A 97 -20.10 11.14 -21.58
CA VAL A 97 -19.00 11.84 -20.90
C VAL A 97 -19.58 12.46 -19.63
N ILE A 98 -18.87 12.35 -18.50
CA ILE A 98 -19.18 13.12 -17.29
C ILE A 98 -18.01 14.06 -17.03
N LEU A 99 -18.30 15.36 -17.09
CA LEU A 99 -17.41 16.44 -16.64
C LEU A 99 -17.70 16.76 -15.18
N CYS A 100 -16.65 17.12 -14.45
CA CYS A 100 -16.65 17.35 -13.00
C CYS A 100 -17.50 18.56 -12.58
N PRO A 101 -17.86 18.64 -11.29
CA PRO A 101 -17.92 19.90 -10.57
C PRO A 101 -16.63 20.09 -9.74
N THR A 102 -15.77 21.01 -10.17
CA THR A 102 -14.89 21.71 -9.22
C THR A 102 -15.74 22.57 -8.30
N ARG A 103 -15.52 22.57 -6.98
CA ARG A 103 -15.48 23.76 -6.09
C ARG A 103 -15.61 23.42 -4.58
N GLU A 104 -14.80 24.14 -3.79
CA GLU A 104 -14.87 24.37 -2.33
C GLU A 104 -15.10 23.17 -1.40
N SER A 105 -13.99 22.67 -0.86
CA SER A 105 -13.96 22.01 0.45
C SER A 105 -14.39 23.02 1.52
N THR A 106 -15.63 22.89 1.99
CA THR A 106 -16.10 23.52 3.22
C THR A 106 -15.34 22.88 4.38
N ARG A 107 -14.51 23.64 5.09
CA ARG A 107 -13.62 23.11 6.12
C ARG A 107 -14.42 22.67 7.35
N ASP A 108 -14.51 21.37 7.60
CA ASP A 108 -14.94 20.86 8.90
C ASP A 108 -13.91 21.24 9.98
N PRO A 109 -14.29 21.98 11.04
CA PRO A 109 -13.34 22.60 11.96
C PRO A 109 -12.73 21.66 13.03
N PHE A 110 -12.91 20.34 12.92
CA PHE A 110 -12.45 19.35 13.90
C PHE A 110 -11.51 18.27 13.34
N SER A 111 -11.05 18.41 12.10
CA SER A 111 -10.15 17.44 11.48
C SER A 111 -8.70 17.68 11.93
N GLY A 112 -8.32 17.08 13.06
CA GLY A 112 -6.94 17.00 13.57
C GLY A 112 -6.06 16.11 12.68
N ASN A 113 -5.91 16.49 11.42
CA ASN A 113 -5.21 15.71 10.42
C ASN A 113 -3.71 15.72 10.70
N THR A 114 -3.18 14.51 10.87
CA THR A 114 -1.75 14.20 10.92
C THR A 114 -1.01 14.85 9.76
N SER A 115 -0.02 15.67 10.09
CA SER A 115 0.82 16.39 9.12
C SER A 115 1.84 15.45 8.50
N VAL A 116 1.62 15.08 7.23
CA VAL A 116 2.59 14.33 6.41
C VAL A 116 3.38 15.32 5.56
N ILE A 117 4.71 15.25 5.63
CA ILE A 117 5.63 16.02 4.77
C ILE A 117 6.31 15.02 3.85
N VAL A 118 5.93 15.00 2.57
CA VAL A 118 6.54 14.12 1.55
C VAL A 118 7.75 14.82 0.93
N HIS A 119 8.91 14.14 0.92
CA HIS A 119 10.17 14.69 0.41
C HIS A 119 10.48 14.21 -1.00
N GLN A 120 10.28 12.91 -1.26
CA GLN A 120 10.56 12.26 -2.54
C GLN A 120 9.48 11.21 -2.81
N TRP A 121 9.01 11.13 -4.06
CA TRP A 121 8.03 10.11 -4.48
C TRP A 121 8.10 9.85 -5.98
N GLU A 122 7.82 8.62 -6.39
CA GLU A 122 7.42 8.30 -7.78
C GLU A 122 5.89 8.38 -7.93
N GLY A 123 5.39 8.66 -9.13
CA GLY A 123 3.95 8.64 -9.43
C GLY A 123 3.18 9.74 -8.71
N SER A 124 2.18 9.37 -7.91
CA SER A 124 1.31 10.33 -7.21
C SER A 124 0.97 9.85 -5.81
N TYR A 125 0.59 10.77 -4.92
CA TYR A 125 0.10 10.44 -3.59
C TYR A 125 -1.15 11.25 -3.23
N ALA A 126 -1.97 10.70 -2.34
CA ALA A 126 -3.12 11.38 -1.76
C ALA A 126 -3.34 10.96 -0.30
N GLN A 127 -3.55 11.93 0.60
CA GLN A 127 -3.95 11.65 1.98
C GLN A 127 -5.46 11.77 2.13
N LYS A 128 -6.10 10.74 2.72
CA LYS A 128 -7.52 10.73 3.06
C LYS A 128 -7.68 10.36 4.53
N GLY A 129 -7.85 11.36 5.39
CA GLY A 129 -7.90 11.17 6.84
C GLY A 129 -6.59 10.56 7.36
N ARG A 130 -6.67 9.35 7.92
CA ARG A 130 -5.53 8.60 8.51
C ARG A 130 -4.87 7.60 7.54
N THR A 131 -4.98 7.83 6.23
CA THR A 131 -4.33 6.97 5.24
C THR A 131 -3.65 7.83 4.19
N LEU A 132 -2.33 7.67 4.06
CA LEU A 132 -1.59 8.09 2.88
C LEU A 132 -1.71 6.97 1.85
N THR A 133 -2.12 7.30 0.63
CA THR A 133 -2.14 6.37 -0.50
C THR A 133 -1.08 6.82 -1.49
N TRP A 134 -0.17 5.92 -1.82
CA TRP A 134 0.85 6.08 -2.85
C TRP A 134 0.44 5.27 -4.08
N SER A 135 0.33 5.94 -5.23
CA SER A 135 -0.25 5.39 -6.44
C SER A 135 0.75 5.41 -7.59
N ILE A 136 1.11 4.21 -8.07
CA ILE A 136 1.96 3.98 -9.22
C ILE A 136 1.09 3.40 -10.36
N PRO A 137 0.94 4.12 -11.50
CA PRO A 137 0.03 3.68 -12.56
C PRO A 137 0.39 2.34 -13.19
N ILE A 138 1.69 2.05 -13.32
CA ILE A 138 2.20 0.81 -13.92
C ILE A 138 3.57 0.44 -13.32
N ILE A 139 3.75 -0.83 -12.98
CA ILE A 139 5.04 -1.42 -12.59
C ILE A 139 5.32 -2.60 -13.55
N ASN A 140 6.49 -2.61 -14.18
CA ASN A 140 6.88 -3.61 -15.19
C ASN A 140 8.41 -3.75 -15.26
N LYS A 141 8.91 -4.59 -16.17
CA LYS A 141 10.36 -4.79 -16.40
C LYS A 141 11.16 -3.50 -16.65
N GLN A 142 10.56 -2.47 -17.27
CA GLN A 142 11.21 -1.21 -17.59
C GLN A 142 11.22 -0.24 -16.39
N GLN A 143 10.16 -0.25 -15.59
CA GLN A 143 9.97 0.55 -14.38
C GLN A 143 9.69 -0.40 -13.21
N LYS A 144 10.73 -1.14 -12.81
CA LYS A 144 10.58 -2.24 -11.85
C LYS A 144 10.71 -1.82 -10.38
N SER A 145 11.18 -0.61 -10.10
CA SER A 145 11.50 -0.16 -8.73
C SER A 145 11.22 1.33 -8.54
N GLY A 146 10.77 1.71 -7.35
CA GLY A 146 10.48 3.09 -6.99
C GLY A 146 10.50 3.30 -5.47
N SER A 147 10.57 4.55 -5.03
CA SER A 147 10.59 4.93 -3.60
C SER A 147 9.64 6.07 -3.25
N LEU A 148 9.33 6.15 -1.95
CA LEU A 148 8.56 7.19 -1.28
C LEU A 148 9.21 7.49 0.07
N GLU A 149 9.56 8.76 0.29
CA GLU A 149 10.15 9.26 1.53
C GLU A 149 9.27 10.37 2.11
N PHE A 150 8.91 10.25 3.39
CA PHE A 150 8.11 11.25 4.10
C PHE A 150 8.41 11.29 5.60
N THR A 151 8.15 12.43 6.23
CA THR A 151 8.18 12.62 7.69
C THR A 151 6.75 12.81 8.22
N VAL A 152 6.48 12.27 9.40
CA VAL A 152 5.27 12.56 10.17
C VAL A 152 5.64 12.98 11.59
N THR A 153 5.05 14.07 12.09
CA THR A 153 5.30 14.57 13.45
C THR A 153 3.99 14.94 14.15
N PRO A 154 3.73 14.43 15.38
CA PRO A 154 4.44 13.32 16.03
C PRO A 154 4.26 12.00 15.24
N ALA A 155 5.06 10.97 15.55
CA ALA A 155 4.78 9.58 15.14
C ALA A 155 5.73 8.61 15.86
N ILE A 156 5.32 7.35 16.01
CA ILE A 156 6.21 6.23 16.34
C ILE A 156 6.28 5.21 15.19
N PRO A 157 7.35 4.42 15.05
CA PRO A 157 7.53 3.49 13.94
C PRO A 157 6.39 2.48 13.70
N ASN A 158 5.66 2.10 14.76
CA ASN A 158 4.53 1.16 14.67
C ASN A 158 3.25 1.78 14.10
N ASP A 159 3.15 3.11 13.96
CA ASP A 159 1.92 3.78 13.49
C ASP A 159 1.64 3.56 12.00
N PHE A 160 2.64 3.10 11.25
CA PHE A 160 2.61 2.95 9.78
C PHE A 160 2.23 1.55 9.30
N PHE A 161 1.93 0.61 10.21
CA PHE A 161 1.67 -0.79 9.89
C PHE A 161 0.23 -1.22 10.28
N PRO A 162 -0.37 -2.19 9.57
CA PRO A 162 0.13 -2.82 8.35
C PRO A 162 -0.04 -1.91 7.13
N LEU A 163 0.91 -1.94 6.20
CA LEU A 163 0.69 -1.36 4.88
C LEU A 163 -0.15 -2.35 4.07
N THR A 164 -1.17 -1.88 3.35
CA THR A 164 -1.96 -2.73 2.44
C THR A 164 -1.65 -2.35 0.99
N VAL A 165 -1.44 -3.34 0.12
CA VAL A 165 -1.18 -3.10 -1.31
C VAL A 165 -2.32 -3.66 -2.16
N THR A 166 -2.79 -2.88 -3.13
CA THR A 166 -3.75 -3.32 -4.15
C THR A 166 -3.18 -3.05 -5.54
N TRP A 167 -3.45 -3.94 -6.49
CA TRP A 167 -3.07 -3.83 -7.90
C TRP A 167 -3.90 -4.81 -8.73
N THR A 168 -3.91 -4.61 -10.04
CA THR A 168 -4.46 -5.58 -11.00
C THR A 168 -3.39 -5.96 -12.04
N SER A 169 -3.55 -7.10 -12.71
CA SER A 169 -2.69 -7.51 -13.81
C SER A 169 -3.44 -8.41 -14.80
N ASP A 170 -3.22 -8.18 -16.09
CA ASP A 170 -3.67 -9.06 -17.17
C ASP A 170 -2.67 -10.22 -17.40
N THR A 171 -1.61 -10.33 -16.58
CA THR A 171 -0.62 -11.39 -16.64
C THR A 171 -0.71 -12.29 -15.41
N SER A 172 -0.78 -13.61 -15.62
CA SER A 172 -0.81 -14.59 -14.53
C SER A 172 0.60 -14.88 -14.02
N LEU A 173 0.79 -14.83 -12.69
CA LEU A 173 2.00 -15.29 -12.00
C LEU A 173 2.37 -16.75 -12.33
N ALA A 174 1.37 -17.61 -12.49
CA ALA A 174 1.58 -19.03 -12.77
C ALA A 174 1.82 -19.31 -14.27
N LEU A 175 1.79 -18.28 -15.14
CA LEU A 175 1.94 -18.39 -16.60
C LEU A 175 0.99 -19.41 -17.26
N LEU A 176 -0.14 -19.70 -16.61
CA LEU A 176 -1.14 -20.66 -17.10
C LEU A 176 -1.91 -20.06 -18.27
N LYS A 177 -1.81 -20.70 -19.43
CA LYS A 177 -2.49 -20.30 -20.66
C LYS A 177 -3.24 -21.48 -21.28
N ALA A 178 -4.50 -21.27 -21.65
CA ALA A 178 -5.17 -22.18 -22.56
C ALA A 178 -4.41 -22.15 -23.90
N THR A 179 -3.96 -23.32 -24.37
CA THR A 179 -3.16 -23.43 -25.61
C THR A 179 -4.03 -23.82 -26.81
N LYS A 180 -5.01 -24.71 -26.60
CA LYS A 180 -5.90 -25.24 -27.65
C LYS A 180 -7.21 -25.69 -27.02
N VAL A 181 -8.33 -25.43 -27.70
CA VAL A 181 -9.64 -26.04 -27.42
C VAL A 181 -10.01 -26.94 -28.60
N THR A 182 -10.62 -28.09 -28.31
CA THR A 182 -11.05 -29.09 -29.30
C THR A 182 -12.38 -29.73 -28.92
N PHE A 183 -13.18 -30.13 -29.89
CA PHE A 183 -14.32 -31.01 -29.64
C PHE A 183 -13.85 -32.37 -29.11
N ALA A 184 -14.61 -32.94 -28.17
CA ALA A 184 -14.25 -34.20 -27.51
C ALA A 184 -14.41 -35.44 -28.41
N GLU A 185 -15.29 -35.38 -29.41
CA GLU A 185 -15.66 -36.51 -30.26
C GLU A 185 -14.64 -36.76 -31.39
N ASP A 186 -14.14 -35.70 -32.03
CA ASP A 186 -13.31 -35.78 -33.24
C ASP A 186 -11.98 -34.99 -33.14
N SER A 187 -11.69 -34.37 -32.01
CA SER A 187 -10.51 -33.52 -31.77
C SER A 187 -10.36 -32.31 -32.70
N THR A 188 -11.42 -31.91 -33.43
CA THR A 188 -11.36 -30.75 -34.32
C THR A 188 -11.17 -29.45 -33.51
N PRO A 189 -10.28 -28.53 -33.92
CA PRO A 189 -10.02 -27.29 -33.18
C PRO A 189 -11.23 -26.36 -33.14
N VAL A 190 -11.40 -25.65 -32.03
CA VAL A 190 -12.48 -24.67 -31.82
C VAL A 190 -11.86 -23.31 -31.49
N ASP A 191 -12.41 -22.25 -32.07
CA ASP A 191 -12.07 -20.87 -31.70
C ASP A 191 -12.46 -20.59 -30.24
N TYR A 192 -11.56 -19.97 -29.49
CA TYR A 192 -11.78 -19.60 -28.10
C TYR A 192 -11.15 -18.23 -27.81
N SER A 193 -11.62 -17.60 -26.73
CA SER A 193 -11.03 -16.39 -26.14
C SER A 193 -10.68 -16.65 -24.69
N GLN A 194 -9.57 -16.08 -24.22
CA GLN A 194 -9.15 -16.16 -22.83
C GLN A 194 -9.04 -14.75 -22.25
N GLU A 195 -9.62 -14.56 -21.07
CA GLU A 195 -9.43 -13.38 -20.21
C GLU A 195 -8.61 -13.82 -19.00
N ILE A 196 -7.54 -13.10 -18.67
CA ILE A 196 -6.70 -13.35 -17.50
C ILE A 196 -6.88 -12.15 -16.58
N SER A 197 -7.26 -12.41 -15.32
CA SER A 197 -7.25 -11.40 -14.28
C SER A 197 -6.50 -11.94 -13.08
N PHE A 198 -5.46 -11.21 -12.67
CA PHE A 198 -4.64 -11.50 -11.51
C PHE A 198 -4.67 -10.29 -10.57
N HIS A 199 -5.06 -10.52 -9.33
CA HIS A 199 -5.08 -9.54 -8.25
C HIS A 199 -4.85 -10.29 -6.92
N PRO A 200 -4.32 -9.64 -5.87
CA PRO A 200 -4.24 -10.26 -4.56
C PRO A 200 -5.63 -10.27 -3.91
N ASP A 201 -5.94 -11.31 -3.12
CA ASP A 201 -7.07 -11.24 -2.18
C ASP A 201 -6.70 -10.37 -0.97
N LYS A 202 -5.44 -10.50 -0.52
CA LYS A 202 -4.84 -9.70 0.54
C LYS A 202 -3.32 -9.61 0.33
N TYR A 203 -2.77 -8.40 0.33
CA TYR A 203 -1.32 -8.16 0.32
C TYR A 203 -0.99 -7.13 1.39
N GLU A 204 -0.23 -7.52 2.41
CA GLU A 204 0.15 -6.64 3.52
C GLU A 204 1.65 -6.74 3.83
N ILE A 205 2.21 -5.63 4.32
CA ILE A 205 3.52 -5.57 4.97
C ILE A 205 3.25 -5.26 6.45
N VAL A 206 3.83 -6.07 7.34
CA VAL A 206 3.66 -6.06 8.81
C VAL A 206 4.98 -5.82 9.52
#